data_AF-A0A661USB7-F1
#
_entry.id   AF-A0A661USB7-F1
#
_cell.length_a   1.000
_cell.length_b   1.000
_cell.length_c   1.000
_cell.angle_alpha   90.00
_cell.angle_beta   90.00
_cell.angle_gamma   90.00
#
_symmetry.space_group_name_H-M   'P 1'
#
loop_
_entity.id
_entity.type
_entity.pdbx_description
1 polymer ?
#
loop_
_entity_poly.entity_id
_entity_poly.type
_entity_poly.pdbx_seq_one_letter_code
_entity_poly.pdbx_strand_id
1 'polypeptide(L)' 'MKKILLVLIMLLLTISMFAVWQVGEPITDDYSWTDNNGEYHSIHELTTSGKAILIFWGEDW' A
#
# COMPACT_ATOMS: atom_id res chain seq x y z
N MET A 1 19.32 17.87 -23.42
CA MET A 1 19.80 17.04 -22.29
C MET A 1 19.51 17.67 -20.93
N LYS A 2 20.01 18.87 -20.60
CA LYS A 2 19.78 19.53 -19.29
C LYS A 2 18.30 19.72 -18.92
N LYS A 3 17.45 20.08 -19.89
CA LYS A 3 16.00 20.26 -19.69
C LYS A 3 15.26 18.96 -19.37
N ILE A 4 15.66 17.85 -20.01
CA ILE A 4 15.06 16.52 -19.80
C ILE A 4 15.40 16.01 -18.40
N LEU A 5 16.64 16.18 -17.97
CA LEU A 5 17.07 15.82 -16.61
C LEU A 5 16.26 16.57 -15.54
N LEU A 6 15.99 17.86 -15.77
CA LEU A 6 15.20 18.70 -14.87
C LEU A 6 13.75 18.21 -14.74
N VAL A 7 13.12 17.85 -15.86
CA VAL A 7 11.77 17.26 -15.87
C VAL A 7 11.75 15.92 -15.14
N LEU A 8 12.77 15.09 -15.34
CA LEU A 8 12.86 13.76 -14.73
C LEU A 8 13.05 13.84 -13.20
N ILE A 9 13.86 14.78 -12.72
CA ILE A 9 14.02 15.06 -11.29
C ILE A 9 12.70 15.58 -10.70
N MET A 10 12.01 16.48 -11.39
CA MET A 10 10.73 17.03 -10.92
C MET A 10 9.66 15.93 -10.83
N LEU A 11 9.62 15.03 -11.81
CA LEU A 11 8.72 13.87 -11.82
C LEU A 11 8.99 12.94 -10.62
N LEU A 12 10.25 12.60 -10.38
CA LEU A 12 10.65 11.74 -9.24
C LEU A 12 10.28 12.38 -7.90
N LEU A 13 10.48 13.69 -7.75
CA LEU A 13 10.08 14.43 -6.55
C LEU A 13 8.56 14.40 -6.35
N THR A 14 7.76 14.62 -7.40
CA THR A 14 6.30 14.55 -7.28
C THR A 14 5.82 13.16 -6.90
N ILE A 15 6.36 12.08 -7.49
CA ILE A 15 6.00 10.70 -7.15
C ILE A 15 6.37 10.40 -5.69
N SER A 16 7.52 10.89 -5.22
CA SER A 16 7.91 10.70 -3.81
C SER A 16 6.99 11.43 -2.83
N MET A 17 6.40 12.57 -3.21
CA MET A 17 5.43 13.29 -2.37
C MET A 17 4.08 12.57 -2.32
N PHE A 18 3.64 11.94 -3.41
CA PHE A 18 2.43 11.10 -3.44
C PHE A 18 2.67 9.67 -2.93
N ALA A 19 3.91 9.25 -2.68
CA ALA A 19 4.21 7.97 -2.04
C ALA A 19 4.19 8.05 -0.50
N VAL A 20 4.01 9.25 0.07
CA VAL A 20 3.70 9.46 1.50
C VAL A 20 2.19 9.38 1.74
N TRP A 21 1.52 8.43 1.07
CA TRP A 21 0.18 8.02 1.51
C TRP A 21 0.36 7.17 2.77
N GLN A 22 -0.41 7.51 3.78
CA GLN A 22 -0.28 7.12 5.18
C GLN A 22 0.19 5.67 5.38
N VAL A 23 1.48 5.49 5.65
CA VAL A 23 1.95 4.32 6.38
C VAL A 23 1.45 4.50 7.83
N GLY A 24 0.24 4.04 8.12
CA GLY A 24 -0.32 4.13 9.46
C GLY A 24 -1.82 4.38 9.59
N GLU A 25 -2.60 4.41 8.50
CA GLU A 25 -4.06 4.27 8.64
C GLU A 25 -4.34 2.85 9.18
N PRO A 26 -4.92 2.73 10.38
CA PRO A 26 -5.31 1.42 10.90
C PRO A 26 -6.41 0.87 9.99
N ILE A 27 -6.21 -0.35 9.49
CA ILE A 27 -7.26 -1.09 8.80
C ILE A 27 -8.45 -1.19 9.77
N THR A 28 -9.55 -0.48 9.51
CA THR A 28 -10.76 -0.52 10.32
C THR A 28 -11.64 -1.71 9.98
N ASP A 29 -11.54 -2.18 8.73
CA ASP A 29 -12.34 -3.26 8.20
C ASP A 29 -11.62 -4.60 8.38
N ASP A 30 -12.24 -5.49 9.15
CA ASP A 30 -11.66 -6.80 9.47
C ASP A 30 -11.94 -7.79 8.33
N TYR A 31 -11.19 -7.66 7.23
CA TYR A 31 -11.26 -8.60 6.11
C TYR A 31 -10.74 -9.97 6.59
N SER A 32 -11.62 -10.97 6.55
CA SER A 32 -11.29 -12.34 6.92
C SER A 32 -11.83 -13.35 5.91
N TRP A 33 -11.11 -14.47 5.79
CA TRP A 33 -11.47 -15.56 4.89
C TRP A 33 -11.04 -16.91 5.47
N THR A 34 -11.58 -17.98 4.91
CA THR A 34 -11.12 -19.35 5.17
C THR A 34 -10.43 -19.85 3.92
N ASP A 35 -9.22 -20.40 4.07
CA ASP A 35 -8.48 -20.94 2.94
C ASP A 35 -8.98 -22.33 2.52
N ASN A 36 -8.36 -22.89 1.47
CA ASN A 36 -8.72 -24.20 0.94
C ASN A 36 -8.34 -25.36 1.88
N ASN A 37 -7.60 -25.08 2.95
CA ASN A 37 -7.21 -26.03 3.99
C ASN A 37 -8.18 -25.99 5.19
N GLY A 38 -9.15 -25.06 5.18
CA GLY A 38 -10.10 -24.85 6.26
C GLY A 38 -9.55 -23.98 7.40
N GLU A 39 -8.40 -23.34 7.21
CA GLU A 39 -7.82 -22.43 8.20
C GLU A 39 -8.43 -21.03 8.07
N TYR A 40 -8.76 -20.43 9.20
CA TYR A 40 -9.26 -19.06 9.26
C TYR A 40 -8.10 -18.07 9.26
N HIS A 41 -8.19 -17.04 8.43
CA HIS A 41 -7.20 -15.97 8.33
C HIS A 41 -7.89 -14.61 8.44
N SER A 42 -7.26 -13.69 9.17
CA SER A 42 -7.60 -12.26 9.14
C SER A 42 -6.48 -11.47 8.49
N ILE A 43 -6.84 -10.36 7.87
CA ILE A 43 -5.87 -9.44 7.26
C ILE A 43 -4.94 -8.87 8.33
N HIS A 44 -5.43 -8.56 9.53
CA HIS A 44 -4.62 -8.10 10.65
C HIS A 44 -3.62 -9.14 11.13
N GLU A 45 -3.99 -10.41 11.22
CA GLU A 45 -3.07 -11.50 11.59
C GLU A 45 -1.93 -11.66 10.58
N LEU A 46 -2.27 -11.66 9.29
CA LEU A 46 -1.28 -11.85 8.23
C LEU A 46 -0.36 -10.63 8.07
N THR A 47 -0.88 -9.43 8.31
CA THR A 47 -0.08 -8.20 8.30
C THR A 47 0.80 -8.12 9.54
N THR A 48 0.28 -8.46 10.73
CA THR A 48 1.06 -8.48 11.99
C THR A 48 2.18 -9.52 11.96
N SER A 49 1.95 -10.66 11.30
CA SER A 49 2.97 -11.71 11.13
C SER A 49 3.97 -11.42 10.01
N GLY A 50 3.84 -10.30 9.29
CA GLY A 50 4.71 -9.93 8.17
C GLY A 50 4.57 -10.84 6.94
N LYS A 51 3.49 -11.63 6.87
CA LYS A 51 3.21 -12.56 5.77
C LYS A 51 2.45 -11.90 4.62
N ALA A 52 1.87 -10.73 4.84
CA ALA A 52 1.16 -9.97 3.82
C ALA A 52 1.62 -8.50 3.80
N ILE A 53 1.71 -7.95 2.58
CA ILE A 53 1.82 -6.51 2.33
C ILE A 53 0.51 -6.09 1.67
N LEU A 54 -0.25 -5.23 2.33
CA LEU A 54 -1.50 -4.72 1.78
C LEU A 54 -1.23 -3.39 1.06
N ILE A 55 -1.47 -3.37 -0.24
CA ILE A 55 -1.37 -2.16 -1.06
C ILE A 55 -2.80 -1.71 -1.34
N PHE A 56 -3.26 -0.67 -0.65
CA PHE A 56 -4.53 -0.05 -1.00
C PHE A 56 -4.36 0.76 -2.28
N TRP A 57 -5.27 0.56 -3.21
CA TRP A 57 -5.55 1.47 -4.31
C TRP A 57 -6.97 1.97 -4.07
N GLY A 58 -7.07 3.11 -3.38
CA GLY A 58 -8.34 3.84 -3.25
C GLY A 58 -8.42 4.88 -4.36
N GLU A 59 -9.55 4.94 -5.06
CA GLU A 59 -9.92 6.15 -5.80
C GLU A 59 -10.64 7.10 -4.84
N ASP A 60 -10.22 8.37 -4.83
CA ASP A 60 -10.72 9.47 -3.96
C ASP A 60 -12.17 9.94 -4.27
N TRP A 61 -13.06 9.06 -4.76
CA TRP A 61 -14.43 9.47 -5.11
C TRP A 61 -15.36 9.58 -3.91
#